data_AF-A0A4Y2QFI6-F1
#
_entry.id   AF-A0A4Y2QFI6-F1
#
_cell.length_a   1.000
_cell.length_b   1.000
_cell.length_c   1.000
_cell.angle_alpha   90.00
_cell.angle_beta   90.00
_cell.angle_gamma   90.00
#
_symmetry.space_group_name_H-M   'P 1'
#
loop_
_entity.id
_entity.type
_entity.pdbx_description
1 polymer ?
#
loop_
_entity_poly.entity_id
_entity_poly.type
_entity_poly.pdbx_seq_one_letter_code
_entity_poly.pdbx_strand_id
1 'polypeptide(L)'
;MRRRKEKDLLVLLFALQNVIPTPHVNISSLFYMRKLNAYNLTAYYTPTEQVYCALWSENSSGRAVNDIASAFHKILTVLTEGSDITELIRWSDSYVPQNRNSIFSNSALHFLKDNPQAKSVTMKYSLPAHSCFQEVDSVHSNIEKAMHKIDF
;
A
#
# COMPACT_ATOMS: atom_id res chain seq x y z
N MET A 1 -0.27 -17.15 14.91
CA MET A 1 -0.32 -15.73 15.33
C MET A 1 -1.66 -15.49 16.04
N ARG A 2 -1.68 -15.30 17.37
CA ARG A 2 -2.92 -15.21 18.16
C ARG A 2 -3.66 -13.88 17.85
N ARG A 3 -4.89 -13.96 17.34
CA ARG A 3 -5.80 -12.82 17.11
C ARG A 3 -6.28 -12.29 18.47
N ARG A 4 -5.73 -11.16 18.94
CA ARG A 4 -6.42 -10.31 19.93
C ARG A 4 -7.48 -9.51 19.18
N LYS A 5 -8.75 -9.72 19.51
CA LYS A 5 -9.84 -8.84 19.10
C LYS A 5 -9.92 -7.68 20.09
N GLU A 6 -9.00 -6.73 19.99
CA GLU A 6 -9.24 -5.39 20.51
C GLU A 6 -10.01 -4.64 19.42
N LYS A 7 -11.22 -4.17 19.75
CA LYS A 7 -12.13 -3.53 18.78
C LYS A 7 -11.56 -2.24 18.20
N ASP A 8 -10.47 -1.73 18.78
CA ASP A 8 -9.88 -0.45 18.44
C ASP A 8 -8.48 -0.57 17.78
N LEU A 9 -8.06 -1.82 17.49
CA LEU A 9 -6.75 -2.12 16.90
C LEU A 9 -6.86 -2.31 15.39
N LEU A 10 -6.34 -1.36 14.64
CA LEU A 10 -6.23 -1.44 13.19
C LEU A 10 -4.90 -2.08 12.78
N VAL A 11 -4.94 -3.28 12.19
CA VAL A 11 -3.74 -3.95 11.67
C VAL A 11 -3.76 -3.93 10.15
N LEU A 12 -2.79 -3.24 9.55
CA LEU A 12 -2.65 -3.09 8.10
C LEU A 12 -1.33 -3.68 7.61
N LEU A 13 -1.40 -4.45 6.53
CA LEU A 13 -0.24 -4.94 5.77
C LEU A 13 -0.10 -4.08 4.51
N PHE A 14 1.07 -3.49 4.26
CA PHE A 14 1.33 -2.66 3.08
C PHE A 14 2.40 -3.26 2.18
N ALA A 15 2.14 -3.25 0.88
CA ALA A 15 3.16 -3.49 -0.14
C ALA A 15 2.91 -2.63 -1.38
N LEU A 16 4.00 -2.19 -1.98
CA LEU A 16 3.98 -1.48 -3.26
C LEU A 16 4.18 -2.49 -4.37
N GLN A 17 3.23 -2.58 -5.30
CA GLN A 17 3.34 -3.50 -6.43
C GLN A 17 4.50 -3.11 -7.36
N ASN A 18 4.96 -4.07 -8.17
CA ASN A 18 5.85 -3.76 -9.28
C ASN A 18 5.20 -2.75 -10.24
N VAL A 19 6.02 -2.01 -10.97
CA VAL A 19 5.54 -1.00 -11.92
C VAL A 19 4.69 -1.67 -12.99
N ILE A 20 3.52 -1.08 -13.25
CA ILE A 20 2.54 -1.60 -14.19
C ILE A 20 2.65 -0.80 -15.50
N PRO A 21 3.33 -1.33 -16.54
CA PRO A 21 3.40 -0.65 -17.82
C PRO A 21 2.06 -0.77 -18.56
N THR A 22 1.54 0.36 -19.03
CA THR A 22 0.22 0.47 -19.69
C THR A 22 0.37 1.27 -21.00
N PRO A 23 -0.27 0.88 -22.12
CA PRO A 23 -1.17 -0.26 -22.33
C PRO A 23 -0.43 -1.61 -22.41
N HIS A 24 -1.17 -2.70 -22.17
CA HIS A 24 -0.65 -4.06 -22.15
C HIS A 24 -1.17 -4.82 -23.37
N VAL A 25 -0.59 -4.53 -24.54
CA VAL A 25 -0.90 -5.23 -25.79
C VAL A 25 0.30 -6.02 -26.29
N ASN A 26 0.05 -7.21 -26.81
CA ASN A 26 1.04 -8.05 -27.46
C ASN A 26 1.20 -7.71 -28.96
N ILE A 27 1.55 -6.45 -29.27
CA ILE A 27 1.87 -6.01 -30.64
C ILE A 27 3.35 -5.63 -30.70
N SER A 28 4.06 -6.12 -31.71
CA SER A 28 5.50 -5.86 -31.90
C SER A 28 5.85 -4.37 -32.02
N SER A 29 4.96 -3.54 -32.56
CA SER A 29 5.18 -2.09 -32.67
C SER A 29 5.18 -1.37 -31.31
N LEU A 30 4.42 -1.87 -30.33
CA LEU A 30 4.38 -1.29 -28.97
C LEU A 30 5.63 -1.59 -28.15
N PHE A 31 6.48 -2.53 -28.59
CA PHE A 31 7.77 -2.79 -27.97
C PHE A 31 8.70 -1.56 -28.02
N TYR A 32 8.61 -0.77 -29.08
CA TYR A 32 9.45 0.42 -29.29
C TYR A 32 8.81 1.71 -28.77
N MET A 33 7.56 1.66 -28.32
CA MET A 33 6.85 2.83 -27.81
C MET A 33 7.06 2.99 -26.31
N ARG A 34 7.08 4.24 -25.85
CA ARG A 34 7.10 4.56 -24.42
C ARG A 34 5.76 4.16 -23.80
N LYS A 35 5.81 3.24 -22.84
CA LYS A 35 4.64 2.83 -22.04
C LYS A 35 4.47 3.79 -20.86
N LEU A 36 3.22 4.06 -20.50
CA LEU A 36 2.87 4.80 -19.30
C LEU A 36 3.06 3.89 -18.09
N ASN A 37 3.80 4.37 -17.09
CA ASN A 37 3.93 3.64 -15.83
C ASN A 37 2.75 3.97 -14.91
N ALA A 38 2.04 2.93 -14.48
CA ALA A 38 1.09 2.99 -13.39
C ALA A 38 1.68 2.36 -12.13
N TYR A 39 1.30 2.89 -10.99
CA TYR A 39 1.76 2.48 -9.67
C TYR A 39 0.56 2.11 -8.81
N ASN A 40 0.71 1.06 -8.01
CA ASN A 40 -0.32 0.55 -7.12
C ASN A 40 0.26 0.32 -5.72
N LEU A 41 -0.24 1.07 -4.74
CA LEU A 41 0.03 0.82 -3.33
C LEU A 41 -1.17 0.08 -2.73
N THR A 42 -0.92 -1.11 -2.17
CA THR A 42 -1.97 -1.95 -1.63
C THR A 42 -1.86 -2.02 -0.11
N ALA A 43 -3.00 -1.88 0.56
CA ALA A 43 -3.16 -2.09 1.98
C ALA A 43 -4.19 -3.20 2.23
N TYR A 44 -3.78 -4.25 2.93
CA TYR A 44 -4.66 -5.31 3.37
C TYR A 44 -5.01 -5.11 4.84
N TYR A 45 -6.31 -5.03 5.13
CA TYR A 45 -6.82 -4.85 6.48
C TYR A 45 -7.18 -6.21 7.09
N THR A 46 -6.37 -6.67 8.04
CA THR A 46 -6.44 -8.03 8.59
C THR A 46 -7.76 -8.39 9.29
N PRO A 47 -8.39 -7.51 10.09
CA PRO A 47 -9.63 -7.81 10.81
C PRO A 47 -10.85 -8.04 9.92
N THR A 48 -11.00 -7.29 8.82
CA THR A 48 -12.17 -7.40 7.92
C THR A 48 -11.83 -8.04 6.57
N GLU A 49 -10.57 -8.37 6.33
CA GLU A 49 -10.06 -8.95 5.08
C GLU A 49 -10.31 -8.04 3.86
N GLN A 50 -10.52 -6.74 4.10
CA GLN A 50 -10.70 -5.75 3.04
C GLN A 50 -9.36 -5.29 2.48
N VAL A 51 -9.37 -5.00 1.18
CA VAL A 51 -8.19 -4.58 0.43
C VAL A 51 -8.43 -3.20 -0.13
N TYR A 52 -7.48 -2.30 0.12
CA TYR A 52 -7.48 -0.94 -0.39
C TYR A 52 -6.31 -0.77 -1.36
N CYS A 53 -6.60 -0.31 -2.57
CA CYS A 53 -5.60 -0.05 -3.60
C CYS A 53 -5.60 1.42 -3.95
N ALA A 54 -4.47 2.10 -3.72
CA ALA A 54 -4.23 3.44 -4.21
C ALA A 54 -3.48 3.35 -5.55
N LEU A 55 -4.17 3.72 -6.63
CA LEU A 55 -3.65 3.71 -7.99
C LEU A 55 -3.34 5.12 -8.46
N TRP A 56 -2.17 5.31 -9.04
CA TRP A 56 -1.80 6.56 -9.72
C TRP A 56 -0.88 6.30 -10.91
N SER A 57 -0.79 7.26 -11.83
CA SER A 57 0.06 7.19 -13.02
C SER A 57 1.25 8.13 -12.92
N GLU A 58 2.30 7.85 -13.70
CA GLU A 58 3.49 8.71 -13.81
C GLU A 58 3.18 10.15 -14.26
N ASN A 59 2.05 10.36 -14.93
CA ASN A 59 1.57 11.69 -15.32
C ASN A 59 1.06 12.51 -14.13
N SER A 60 0.56 11.83 -13.09
CA SER A 60 -0.01 12.48 -11.91
C SER A 60 1.08 12.75 -10.88
N SER A 61 1.85 11.71 -10.56
CA SER A 61 3.03 11.84 -9.70
C SER A 61 4.03 10.72 -9.94
N GLY A 62 5.24 10.91 -9.44
CA GLY A 62 6.30 9.92 -9.53
C GLY A 62 6.11 8.74 -8.58
N ARG A 63 7.21 8.04 -8.35
CA ARG A 63 7.33 6.94 -7.37
C ARG A 63 8.25 7.34 -6.21
N ALA A 64 8.34 8.63 -5.92
CA ALA A 64 9.15 9.11 -4.82
C ALA A 64 8.48 8.79 -3.48
N VAL A 65 9.24 8.85 -2.40
CA VAL A 65 8.73 8.45 -1.09
C VAL A 65 7.60 9.37 -0.59
N ASN A 66 7.58 10.64 -1.03
CA ASN A 66 6.50 11.58 -0.77
C ASN A 66 5.18 11.14 -1.42
N ASP A 67 5.25 10.57 -2.63
CA ASP A 67 4.10 10.08 -3.38
C ASP A 67 3.50 8.86 -2.69
N ILE A 68 4.37 7.93 -2.27
CA ILE A 68 4.00 6.73 -1.54
C ILE A 68 3.40 7.11 -0.17
N ALA A 69 4.00 8.07 0.54
CA ALA A 69 3.49 8.57 1.81
C ALA A 69 2.11 9.27 1.66
N SER A 70 1.90 10.01 0.57
CA SER A 70 0.62 10.65 0.27
C SER A 70 -0.47 9.61 -0.05
N ALA A 71 -0.13 8.59 -0.86
CA ALA A 71 -1.03 7.47 -1.13
C ALA A 71 -1.39 6.70 0.16
N PHE A 72 -0.40 6.46 1.03
CA PHE A 72 -0.63 5.87 2.34
C PHE A 72 -1.58 6.71 3.20
N HIS A 73 -1.34 8.01 3.30
CA HIS A 73 -2.20 8.91 4.06
C HIS A 73 -3.63 8.88 3.53
N LYS A 74 -3.82 8.88 2.21
CA LYS A 74 -5.14 8.79 1.58
C LYS A 74 -5.88 7.49 1.94
N ILE A 75 -5.18 6.35 1.96
CA ILE A 75 -5.76 5.07 2.40
C ILE A 75 -6.18 5.16 3.87
N LEU A 76 -5.35 5.75 4.73
CA LEU A 76 -5.69 5.92 6.15
C LEU A 76 -6.91 6.83 6.34
N THR A 77 -7.03 7.94 5.61
CA THR A 77 -8.20 8.83 5.69
C THR A 77 -9.50 8.07 5.39
N VAL A 78 -9.51 7.26 4.32
CA VAL A 78 -10.67 6.43 3.94
C VAL A 78 -11.00 5.41 5.03
N LEU A 79 -9.99 4.85 5.70
CA LEU A 79 -10.19 3.90 6.80
C LEU A 79 -10.75 4.59 8.06
N THR A 80 -10.30 5.80 8.38
CA THR A 80 -10.76 6.54 9.56
C THR A 80 -12.19 7.07 9.38
N GLU A 81 -12.61 7.41 8.17
CA GLU A 81 -14.01 7.84 7.90
C GLU A 81 -15.04 6.78 8.30
N GLY A 82 -14.67 5.50 8.30
CA GLY A 82 -15.55 4.38 8.61
C GLY A 82 -15.40 3.78 10.02
N SER A 83 -14.45 4.21 10.84
CA SER A 83 -14.15 3.59 12.14
C SER A 83 -13.39 4.51 13.11
N ASP A 84 -13.79 4.53 14.38
CA ASP A 84 -13.02 5.18 15.45
C ASP A 84 -11.77 4.31 15.77
N ILE A 85 -10.62 4.70 15.24
CA ILE A 85 -9.35 3.94 15.38
C ILE A 85 -8.56 4.50 16.56
N THR A 86 -8.32 3.68 17.59
CA THR A 86 -7.48 4.08 18.74
C THR A 86 -6.01 3.72 18.52
N GLU A 87 -5.72 2.56 17.92
CA GLU A 87 -4.34 2.10 17.71
C GLU A 87 -4.13 1.58 16.28
N LEU A 88 -3.09 2.06 15.61
CA LEU A 88 -2.71 1.64 14.26
C LEU A 88 -1.41 0.83 14.30
N ILE A 89 -1.47 -0.44 13.90
CA ILE A 89 -0.28 -1.25 13.61
C ILE A 89 -0.15 -1.39 12.09
N ARG A 90 0.92 -0.82 11.57
CA ARG A 90 1.35 -1.00 10.19
C ARG A 90 2.42 -2.07 10.13
N TRP A 91 2.28 -3.00 9.21
CA TRP A 91 3.34 -3.88 8.75
C TRP A 91 3.75 -3.48 7.33
N SER A 92 5.05 -3.40 7.07
CA SER A 92 5.60 -3.29 5.71
C SER A 92 6.95 -4.01 5.58
N ASP A 93 7.44 -4.19 4.35
CA ASP A 93 8.81 -4.63 4.14
C ASP A 93 9.82 -3.65 4.77
N SER A 94 11.06 -4.09 4.94
CA SER A 94 12.15 -3.28 5.51
C SER A 94 12.91 -2.43 4.48
N TYR A 95 12.39 -2.29 3.25
CA TYR A 95 13.08 -1.56 2.19
C TYR A 95 13.09 -0.05 2.49
N VAL A 96 14.29 0.47 2.78
CA VAL A 96 14.52 1.83 3.28
C VAL A 96 13.96 2.92 2.35
N PRO A 97 14.23 2.91 1.03
CA PRO A 97 13.77 3.97 0.14
C PRO A 97 12.25 4.09 0.02
N GLN A 98 11.49 3.06 0.40
CA GLN A 98 10.02 3.07 0.30
C GLN A 98 9.37 3.18 1.68
N ASN A 99 9.75 2.33 2.61
CA ASN A 99 8.99 2.10 3.84
C ASN A 99 9.72 2.53 5.11
N ARG A 100 11.04 2.35 5.18
CA ARG A 100 11.83 2.61 6.39
C ARG A 100 12.65 3.91 6.27
N ASN A 101 11.97 5.04 6.19
CA ASN A 101 12.58 6.37 6.05
C ASN A 101 11.87 7.42 6.92
N SER A 102 12.54 8.56 7.14
CA SER A 102 12.05 9.65 8.00
C SER A 102 10.79 10.31 7.46
N ILE A 103 10.64 10.40 6.13
CA ILE A 103 9.45 10.99 5.49
C ILE A 103 8.21 10.16 5.81
N PHE A 104 8.34 8.83 5.74
CA PHE A 104 7.25 7.92 6.06
C PHE A 104 6.83 8.01 7.54
N SER A 105 7.81 8.06 8.45
CA SER A 105 7.57 8.31 9.88
C SER A 105 6.88 9.65 10.12
N ASN A 106 7.30 10.72 9.43
CA ASN A 106 6.68 12.04 9.53
C ASN A 106 5.25 12.06 8.99
N SER A 107 4.96 11.31 7.92
CA SER A 107 3.61 11.18 7.37
C SER A 107 2.65 10.51 8.37
N ALA A 108 3.11 9.48 9.09
CA ALA A 108 2.32 8.88 10.16
C ALA A 108 2.13 9.81 11.37
N LEU A 109 3.14 10.61 11.71
CA LEU A 109 3.00 11.65 12.73
C LEU A 109 1.99 12.73 12.32
N HIS A 110 2.01 13.13 11.05
CA HIS A 110 1.01 14.05 10.49
C HIS A 110 -0.40 13.46 10.61
N PHE A 111 -0.57 12.19 10.28
CA PHE A 111 -1.85 11.49 10.45
C PHE A 111 -2.36 11.50 11.90
N LEU A 112 -1.48 11.28 12.88
CA LEU A 112 -1.82 11.37 14.31
C LEU A 112 -2.26 12.79 14.72
N LYS A 113 -1.64 13.82 14.13
CA LYS A 113 -2.01 15.21 14.39
C LYS A 113 -3.40 15.54 13.84
N ASP A 114 -3.73 15.03 12.66
CA ASP A 114 -5.02 15.27 12.01
C ASP A 114 -6.16 14.48 12.67
N ASN A 115 -5.85 13.33 13.27
CA ASN A 115 -6.82 12.41 13.86
C ASN A 115 -6.55 12.23 15.35
N PRO A 116 -7.01 13.14 16.23
CA PRO A 116 -6.74 13.09 17.66
C PRO A 116 -7.33 11.85 18.37
N GLN A 117 -8.22 11.11 17.71
CA GLN A 117 -8.76 9.84 18.20
C GLN A 117 -7.70 8.72 18.20
N ALA A 118 -6.77 8.75 17.24
CA ALA A 118 -5.69 7.77 17.16
C ALA A 118 -4.62 8.09 18.20
N LYS A 119 -4.42 7.19 19.16
CA LYS A 119 -3.47 7.36 20.28
C LYS A 119 -2.05 6.96 19.91
N SER A 120 -1.90 5.94 19.06
CA SER A 120 -0.57 5.44 18.68
C SER A 120 -0.52 4.84 17.29
N VAL A 121 0.62 5.02 16.62
CA VAL A 121 0.98 4.33 15.38
C VAL A 121 2.25 3.52 15.63
N THR A 122 2.15 2.21 15.45
CA THR A 122 3.29 1.29 15.51
C THR A 122 3.67 0.85 14.10
N MET A 123 4.89 1.17 13.67
CA MET A 123 5.45 0.67 12.41
C MET A 123 6.29 -0.57 12.67
N LYS A 124 5.87 -1.70 12.11
CA LYS A 124 6.56 -2.98 12.16
C LYS A 124 7.11 -3.32 10.78
N TYR A 125 8.36 -3.78 10.76
CA TYR A 125 9.05 -4.13 9.53
C TYR A 125 9.36 -5.63 9.53
N SER A 126 9.15 -6.30 8.41
CA SER A 126 9.53 -7.72 8.30
C SER A 126 11.04 -7.88 8.20
N LEU A 127 11.52 -9.03 8.70
CA LEU A 127 12.88 -9.47 8.43
C LEU A 127 12.98 -9.95 6.97
N PRO A 128 14.13 -9.72 6.31
CA PRO A 128 14.42 -10.34 5.02
C PRO A 128 14.21 -11.87 5.10
N ALA A 129 13.63 -12.47 4.07
CA ALA A 129 13.28 -13.91 3.96
C ALA A 129 12.12 -14.44 4.83
N HIS A 130 11.51 -13.61 5.69
CA HIS A 130 10.28 -13.96 6.43
C HIS A 130 9.18 -12.92 6.13
N SER A 131 8.68 -12.90 4.90
CA SER A 131 7.62 -11.98 4.49
C SER A 131 6.31 -12.36 5.19
N CYS A 132 5.89 -11.53 6.14
CA CYS A 132 4.56 -11.57 6.74
C CYS A 132 3.48 -10.91 5.85
N PHE A 133 3.76 -10.72 4.55
CA PHE A 133 2.94 -10.00 3.57
C PHE A 133 2.25 -10.90 2.55
N GLN A 134 2.15 -12.21 2.83
CA GLN A 134 1.62 -13.18 1.87
C GLN A 134 0.21 -12.84 1.39
N GLU A 135 -0.60 -12.20 2.23
CA GLU A 135 -1.94 -11.72 1.88
C GLU A 135 -1.88 -10.64 0.80
N VAL A 136 -0.98 -9.67 0.92
CA VAL A 136 -0.84 -8.59 -0.08
C VAL A 136 -0.22 -9.13 -1.37
N ASP A 137 0.76 -10.02 -1.27
CA ASP A 137 1.37 -10.68 -2.43
C ASP A 137 0.33 -11.52 -3.21
N SER A 138 -0.62 -12.13 -2.51
CA SER A 138 -1.74 -12.85 -3.13
C SER A 138 -2.68 -11.93 -3.90
N VAL A 139 -2.91 -10.71 -3.39
CA VAL A 139 -3.69 -9.68 -4.09
C VAL A 139 -2.98 -9.25 -5.36
N HIS A 140 -1.67 -8.94 -5.30
CA HIS A 140 -0.89 -8.57 -6.48
C HIS A 140 -0.88 -9.67 -7.53
N SER A 141 -0.71 -10.92 -7.11
CA SER A 141 -0.79 -12.09 -8.00
C SER A 141 -2.14 -12.20 -8.71
N ASN A 142 -3.24 -11.90 -8.01
CA ASN A 142 -4.58 -11.94 -8.61
C ASN A 142 -4.82 -10.76 -9.57
N ILE A 143 -4.31 -9.57 -9.24
CA ILE A 143 -4.35 -8.40 -10.12
C ILE A 143 -3.59 -8.72 -11.42
N GLU A 144 -2.36 -9.24 -11.33
CA GLU A 144 -1.54 -9.59 -12.49
C GLU A 144 -2.21 -10.66 -13.36
N LYS A 145 -2.80 -11.69 -12.75
CA LYS A 145 -3.58 -12.70 -13.48
C LYS A 145 -4.79 -12.11 -14.19
N ALA A 146 -5.48 -11.14 -13.58
CA ALA A 146 -6.61 -10.47 -14.20
C ALA A 146 -6.16 -9.59 -15.37
N MET A 147 -5.05 -8.86 -15.20
CA MET A 147 -4.44 -8.04 -16.25
C MET A 147 -4.03 -8.87 -17.46
N HIS A 148 -3.44 -10.04 -17.26
CA HIS A 148 -3.06 -10.93 -18.36
C HIS A 148 -4.23 -11.49 -19.18
N LYS A 149 -5.46 -11.45 -18.64
CA LYS A 149 -6.65 -11.94 -19.35
C LYS A 149 -7.31 -10.88 -20.22
N ILE A 150 -6.95 -9.61 -20.04
CA ILE A 150 -7.60 -8.50 -20.73
C ILE A 150 -6.56 -7.83 -21.62
N ASP A 151 -6.72 -7.99 -22.93
CA ASP A 151 -5.95 -7.22 -23.90
C ASP A 151 -6.53 -5.80 -23.94
N PHE A 152 -5.73 -4.81 -23.56
CA PHE A 152 -6.03 -3.37 -23.66
C PHE A 152 -4.97 -2.67 -24.50
#